data_AF-A0A1H4PMR8-F1
#
_entry.id   AF-A0A1H4PMR8-F1
#
_cell.length_a   1.000
_cell.length_b   1.000
_cell.length_c   1.000
_cell.angle_alpha   90.00
_cell.angle_beta   90.00
_cell.angle_gamma   90.00
#
_symmetry.space_group_name_H-M   'P 1'
#
loop_
_entity.id
_entity.type
_entity.pdbx_description
1 polymer ?
#
loop_
_entity_poly.entity_id
_entity_poly.type
_entity_poly.pdbx_seq_one_letter_code
_entity_poly.pdbx_strand_id
1 'polypeptide(L)'
;MPLDEQPVNIEIRYPVSWMKPAREGLAEKLDDAALAWLDKHGLLTDPENRRNAETCDLGQAVARSNPTAQSEDRLTFYARFLGLWFLYEDSIEGIGTQDGYPSLISKALTTGFSSELLSATPTLTPWLALGSEMAENMSPQWCRRFTARFEAWQYSVADEATLFRREGLAADLDTYLTVRLHTLGMYVATDMIEYTLGRELPPEVFADPDVTEIYRLISALCLVDNDLHCITKDRVAGFPNLVSATARDRGLSEVQSCARLLDWHDQLVSRFMSVERRLRSSRTDIDIGWWLDCVHFMITGLCLWHRNAPRYQVEHRTAEGRRIRLVLGS
;
A
#
# COMPACT_ATOMS: atom_id res chain seq x y z
N MET A 1 -29.12 28.20 11.74
CA MET A 1 -27.95 27.49 11.19
C MET A 1 -26.77 27.78 12.07
N PRO A 2 -26.07 26.80 12.65
CA PRO A 2 -24.78 27.08 13.25
C PRO A 2 -23.86 27.58 12.12
N LEU A 3 -23.08 28.62 12.40
CA LEU A 3 -22.01 29.10 11.52
C LEU A 3 -21.17 27.90 11.10
N ASP A 4 -20.94 27.76 9.80
CA ASP A 4 -20.17 26.67 9.20
C ASP A 4 -18.71 26.78 9.70
N GLU A 5 -18.40 26.17 10.85
CA GLU A 5 -17.09 26.27 11.51
C GLU A 5 -15.99 25.87 10.53
N GLN A 6 -14.94 26.68 10.44
CA GLN A 6 -13.81 26.37 9.56
C GLN A 6 -13.24 24.99 9.88
N PRO A 7 -12.82 24.22 8.86
CA PRO A 7 -12.23 22.91 9.09
C PRO A 7 -10.95 23.02 9.91
N VAL A 8 -10.75 22.07 10.80
CA VAL A 8 -9.47 21.90 11.50
C VAL A 8 -8.50 21.29 10.51
N ASN A 9 -7.40 21.99 10.24
CA ASN A 9 -6.34 21.46 9.38
C ASN A 9 -5.52 20.42 10.15
N ILE A 10 -5.38 19.23 9.58
CA ILE A 10 -4.52 18.15 10.06
C ILE A 10 -3.36 18.05 9.05
N GLU A 11 -2.16 18.39 9.50
CA GLU A 11 -0.99 18.54 8.62
C GLU A 11 -0.03 17.37 8.77
N ILE A 12 0.10 16.56 7.73
CA ILE A 12 1.09 15.47 7.65
C ILE A 12 2.39 16.05 7.08
N ARG A 13 3.54 15.77 7.72
CA ARG A 13 4.84 16.35 7.34
C ARG A 13 5.91 15.29 7.16
N TYR A 14 6.44 15.20 5.94
CA TYR A 14 7.66 14.44 5.67
C TYR A 14 8.83 15.39 5.39
N PRO A 15 10.09 14.96 5.61
CA PRO A 15 11.23 15.74 5.17
C PRO A 15 11.15 16.05 3.66
N VAL A 16 11.44 17.28 3.25
CA VAL A 16 11.41 17.68 1.82
C VAL A 16 12.31 16.79 0.96
N SER A 17 13.43 16.30 1.53
CA SER A 17 14.34 15.38 0.85
C SER A 17 13.73 14.01 0.52
N TRP A 18 12.60 13.65 1.15
CA TRP A 18 11.88 12.43 0.86
C TRP A 18 10.96 12.56 -0.36
N MET A 19 10.74 13.76 -0.86
CA MET A 19 9.83 14.01 -1.97
C MET A 19 10.60 14.11 -3.28
N LYS A 20 10.05 13.46 -4.32
CA LYS A 20 10.54 13.61 -5.69
C LYS A 20 9.36 13.66 -6.66
N PRO A 21 9.26 14.69 -7.52
CA PRO A 21 8.18 14.79 -8.50
C PRO A 21 8.16 13.60 -9.46
N ALA A 22 6.97 13.12 -9.78
CA ALA A 22 6.75 12.17 -10.87
C ALA A 22 7.02 12.83 -12.24
N ARG A 23 7.26 12.01 -13.26
CA ARG A 23 7.39 12.49 -14.64
C ARG A 23 6.01 12.91 -15.17
N GLU A 24 5.93 14.07 -15.80
CA GLU A 24 4.69 14.61 -16.36
C GLU A 24 4.13 13.73 -17.47
N GLY A 25 2.81 13.52 -17.50
CA GLY A 25 2.11 12.71 -18.51
C GLY A 25 2.36 11.19 -18.42
N LEU A 26 3.12 10.72 -17.42
CA LEU A 26 3.40 9.29 -17.25
C LEU A 26 2.25 8.55 -16.58
N ALA A 27 1.54 9.19 -15.65
CA ALA A 27 0.46 8.56 -14.90
C ALA A 27 -0.66 8.08 -15.85
N GLU A 28 -1.11 8.95 -16.76
CA GLU A 28 -2.18 8.67 -17.70
C GLU A 28 -1.84 7.49 -18.61
N LYS A 29 -0.58 7.41 -19.08
CA LYS A 29 -0.10 6.27 -19.87
C LYS A 29 -0.14 4.95 -19.09
N LEU A 30 0.21 5.00 -17.80
CA LEU A 30 0.22 3.82 -16.94
C LEU A 30 -1.21 3.34 -16.64
N ASP A 31 -2.15 4.27 -16.42
CA ASP A 31 -3.57 3.94 -16.26
C ASP A 31 -4.13 3.29 -17.53
N ASP A 32 -3.92 3.91 -18.70
CA ASP A 32 -4.38 3.37 -19.98
C ASP A 32 -3.83 1.96 -20.22
N ALA A 33 -2.54 1.74 -19.95
CA ALA A 33 -1.90 0.45 -20.12
C ALA A 33 -2.41 -0.61 -19.14
N ALA A 34 -2.63 -0.24 -17.87
CA ALA A 34 -3.19 -1.14 -16.86
C ALA A 34 -4.64 -1.52 -17.19
N LEU A 35 -5.48 -0.55 -17.50
CA LEU A 35 -6.89 -0.76 -17.85
C LEU A 35 -7.04 -1.63 -19.10
N ALA A 36 -6.28 -1.34 -20.16
CA ALA A 36 -6.29 -2.15 -21.38
C ALA A 36 -5.85 -3.60 -21.12
N TRP A 37 -4.87 -3.80 -20.24
CA TRP A 37 -4.42 -5.14 -19.88
C TRP A 37 -5.46 -5.91 -19.04
N LEU A 38 -6.09 -5.25 -18.06
CA LEU A 38 -7.17 -5.85 -17.26
C LEU A 38 -8.39 -6.22 -18.13
N ASP A 39 -8.77 -5.34 -19.06
CA ASP A 39 -9.85 -5.57 -20.02
C ASP A 39 -9.56 -6.76 -20.94
N LYS A 40 -8.32 -6.86 -21.45
CA LYS A 40 -7.86 -7.99 -22.27
C LYS A 40 -7.98 -9.33 -21.53
N HIS A 41 -7.84 -9.35 -20.21
CA HIS A 41 -8.03 -10.54 -19.37
C HIS A 41 -9.49 -10.74 -18.90
N GLY A 42 -10.43 -9.91 -19.37
CA GLY A 42 -11.85 -10.04 -19.07
C GLY A 42 -12.27 -9.58 -17.66
N LEU A 43 -11.36 -8.91 -16.94
CA LEU A 43 -11.57 -8.54 -15.53
C LEU A 43 -12.48 -7.31 -15.34
N LEU A 44 -12.67 -6.53 -16.41
CA LEU A 44 -13.47 -5.29 -16.41
C LEU A 44 -14.84 -5.47 -17.11
N THR A 45 -15.35 -6.70 -17.11
CA THR A 45 -16.68 -7.02 -17.66
C THR A 45 -17.80 -6.57 -16.72
N ASP A 46 -17.55 -6.59 -15.41
CA ASP A 46 -18.43 -5.99 -14.40
C ASP A 46 -18.27 -4.46 -14.39
N PRO A 47 -19.36 -3.67 -14.55
CA PRO A 47 -19.32 -2.22 -14.44
C PRO A 47 -18.76 -1.70 -13.11
N GLU A 48 -18.90 -2.44 -12.00
CA GLU A 48 -18.35 -2.04 -10.70
C GLU A 48 -16.82 -2.16 -10.70
N ASN A 49 -16.28 -3.32 -11.09
CA ASN A 49 -14.83 -3.51 -11.25
C ASN A 49 -14.20 -2.48 -12.20
N ARG A 50 -14.89 -2.17 -13.31
CA ARG A 50 -14.43 -1.12 -14.23
C ARG A 50 -14.34 0.24 -13.55
N ARG A 51 -15.40 0.64 -12.85
CA ARG A 51 -15.42 1.92 -12.12
C ARG A 51 -14.33 1.96 -11.05
N ASN A 52 -14.14 0.89 -10.28
CA ASN A 52 -13.11 0.83 -9.25
C ASN A 52 -11.72 0.98 -9.88
N ALA A 53 -11.43 0.23 -10.95
CA ALA A 53 -10.16 0.34 -11.66
C ALA A 53 -9.91 1.76 -12.22
N GLU A 54 -10.93 2.41 -12.79
CA GLU A 54 -10.84 3.77 -13.35
C GLU A 54 -10.68 4.87 -12.29
N THR A 55 -11.17 4.66 -11.06
CA THR A 55 -11.16 5.67 -9.98
C THR A 55 -10.00 5.52 -9.00
N CYS A 56 -9.29 4.39 -9.04
CA CYS A 56 -8.13 4.13 -8.20
C CYS A 56 -6.90 4.99 -8.56
N ASP A 57 -6.84 5.55 -9.78
CA ASP A 57 -5.73 6.42 -10.22
C ASP A 57 -4.36 5.73 -10.03
N LEU A 58 -4.27 4.50 -10.58
CA LEU A 58 -3.13 3.59 -10.42
C LEU A 58 -1.84 4.20 -10.98
N GLY A 59 -1.98 4.94 -12.09
CA GLY A 59 -0.91 5.65 -12.75
C GLY A 59 -0.26 6.67 -11.83
N GLN A 60 -1.04 7.47 -11.10
CA GLN A 60 -0.49 8.39 -10.11
C GLN A 60 0.15 7.65 -8.93
N ALA A 61 -0.46 6.57 -8.43
CA ALA A 61 0.12 5.76 -7.35
C ALA A 61 1.51 5.26 -7.73
N VAL A 62 1.64 4.63 -8.90
CA VAL A 62 2.89 4.04 -9.39
C VAL A 62 3.91 5.10 -9.77
N ALA A 63 3.52 6.13 -10.53
CA ALA A 63 4.44 7.17 -11.00
C ALA A 63 5.02 8.01 -9.84
N ARG A 64 4.22 8.32 -8.81
CA ARG A 64 4.66 9.11 -7.65
C ARG A 64 5.50 8.32 -6.68
N SER A 65 5.18 7.03 -6.48
CA SER A 65 5.92 6.18 -5.56
C SER A 65 7.25 5.66 -6.15
N ASN A 66 7.39 5.66 -7.48
CA ASN A 66 8.58 5.15 -8.18
C ASN A 66 9.15 6.15 -9.21
N PRO A 67 9.47 7.40 -8.81
CA PRO A 67 9.89 8.45 -9.73
C PRO A 67 11.29 8.20 -10.35
N THR A 68 12.06 7.28 -9.76
CA THR A 68 13.41 6.89 -10.19
C THR A 68 13.44 5.60 -11.00
N ALA A 69 12.29 4.99 -11.32
CA ALA A 69 12.25 3.74 -12.06
C ALA A 69 13.08 3.77 -13.36
N GLN A 70 13.69 2.62 -13.66
CA GLN A 70 14.65 2.46 -14.73
C GLN A 70 14.00 2.61 -16.12
N SER A 71 12.74 2.16 -16.27
CA SER A 71 12.00 2.23 -17.54
C SER A 71 10.50 2.38 -17.33
N GLU A 72 9.82 2.89 -18.37
CA GLU A 72 8.34 2.94 -18.42
C GLU A 72 7.73 1.53 -18.44
N ASP A 73 8.39 0.55 -19.06
CA ASP A 73 7.92 -0.84 -19.09
C ASP A 73 7.83 -1.46 -17.70
N ARG A 74 8.83 -1.20 -16.83
CA ARG A 74 8.82 -1.69 -15.45
C ARG A 74 7.73 -1.03 -14.61
N LEU A 75 7.45 0.25 -14.84
CA LEU A 75 6.30 0.92 -14.22
C LEU A 75 4.98 0.39 -14.76
N THR A 76 4.91 0.07 -16.04
CA THR A 76 3.72 -0.51 -16.68
C THR A 76 3.44 -1.91 -16.14
N PHE A 77 4.47 -2.72 -15.87
CA PHE A 77 4.32 -3.95 -15.10
C PHE A 77 3.72 -3.68 -13.72
N TYR A 78 4.29 -2.73 -12.97
CA TYR A 78 3.79 -2.47 -11.62
C TYR A 78 2.34 -1.97 -11.62
N ALA A 79 1.95 -1.11 -12.57
CA ALA A 79 0.56 -0.65 -12.72
C ALA A 79 -0.40 -1.81 -13.02
N ARG A 80 -0.02 -2.75 -13.90
CA ARG A 80 -0.81 -3.97 -14.18
C ARG A 80 -0.94 -4.86 -12.94
N PHE A 81 0.17 -5.07 -12.22
CA PHE A 81 0.17 -5.86 -10.98
C PHE A 81 -0.72 -5.22 -9.92
N LEU A 82 -0.58 -3.91 -9.68
CA LEU A 82 -1.37 -3.18 -8.68
C LEU A 82 -2.86 -3.15 -9.03
N GLY A 83 -3.20 -2.99 -10.31
CA GLY A 83 -4.60 -3.07 -10.77
C GLY A 83 -5.21 -4.45 -10.56
N LEU A 84 -4.48 -5.52 -10.87
CA LEU A 84 -4.94 -6.88 -10.62
C LEU A 84 -5.05 -7.17 -9.11
N TRP A 85 -4.11 -6.67 -8.33
CA TRP A 85 -4.13 -6.75 -6.88
C TRP A 85 -5.38 -6.07 -6.31
N PHE A 86 -5.68 -4.82 -6.65
CA PHE A 86 -6.86 -4.13 -6.12
C PHE A 86 -8.18 -4.82 -6.50
N LEU A 87 -8.33 -5.30 -7.74
CA LEU A 87 -9.52 -6.07 -8.11
C LEU A 87 -9.65 -7.37 -7.30
N TYR A 88 -8.52 -8.01 -7.02
CA TYR A 88 -8.50 -9.20 -6.18
C TYR A 88 -8.81 -8.88 -4.72
N GLU A 89 -8.26 -7.80 -4.17
CA GLU A 89 -8.53 -7.31 -2.82
C GLU A 89 -10.03 -6.99 -2.64
N ASP A 90 -10.62 -6.22 -3.54
CA ASP A 90 -12.05 -5.91 -3.56
C ASP A 90 -12.90 -7.20 -3.54
N SER A 91 -12.45 -8.26 -4.23
CA SER A 91 -13.16 -9.55 -4.28
C SER A 91 -13.09 -10.37 -2.98
N ILE A 92 -12.14 -10.06 -2.08
CA ILE A 92 -11.95 -10.77 -0.81
C ILE A 92 -12.22 -9.89 0.42
N GLU A 93 -12.50 -8.60 0.24
CA GLU A 93 -12.76 -7.65 1.33
C GLU A 93 -13.93 -8.14 2.21
N GLY A 94 -13.73 -8.19 3.52
CA GLY A 94 -14.74 -8.61 4.51
C GLY A 94 -15.08 -10.11 4.54
N ILE A 95 -14.74 -10.89 3.51
CA ILE A 95 -14.98 -12.34 3.45
C ILE A 95 -13.70 -13.15 3.65
N GLY A 96 -12.55 -12.64 3.18
CA GLY A 96 -11.27 -13.33 3.13
C GLY A 96 -11.12 -14.22 1.89
N THR A 97 -9.97 -14.88 1.77
CA THR A 97 -9.69 -15.76 0.63
C THR A 97 -10.10 -17.21 0.92
N GLN A 98 -10.53 -17.94 -0.12
CA GLN A 98 -10.69 -19.39 -0.06
C GLN A 98 -9.37 -20.11 0.30
N ASP A 99 -9.46 -21.13 1.16
CA ASP A 99 -8.33 -21.97 1.56
C ASP A 99 -7.51 -22.47 0.36
N GLY A 100 -6.19 -22.27 0.43
CA GLY A 100 -5.22 -22.71 -0.58
C GLY A 100 -5.12 -21.84 -1.83
N TYR A 101 -6.08 -20.93 -2.09
CA TYR A 101 -5.99 -20.01 -3.24
C TYR A 101 -4.81 -19.02 -3.14
N PRO A 102 -4.42 -18.48 -1.96
CA PRO A 102 -3.23 -17.65 -1.82
C PRO A 102 -1.95 -18.35 -2.28
N SER A 103 -1.81 -19.63 -1.94
CA SER A 103 -0.66 -20.44 -2.36
C SER A 103 -0.67 -20.72 -3.87
N LEU A 104 -1.85 -20.82 -4.49
CA LEU A 104 -1.98 -20.95 -5.95
C LEU A 104 -1.54 -19.68 -6.68
N ILE A 105 -1.94 -18.50 -6.19
CA ILE A 105 -1.48 -17.22 -6.75
C ILE A 105 0.04 -17.07 -6.58
N SER A 106 0.55 -17.40 -5.39
CA SER A 106 1.99 -17.31 -5.09
C SER A 106 2.80 -18.27 -5.95
N LYS A 107 2.29 -19.49 -6.19
CA LYS A 107 2.87 -20.44 -7.14
C LYS A 107 2.83 -19.87 -8.56
N ALA A 108 1.70 -19.33 -9.02
CA ALA A 108 1.56 -18.74 -10.35
C ALA A 108 2.56 -17.59 -10.59
N LEU A 109 2.73 -16.69 -9.61
CA LEU A 109 3.69 -15.60 -9.67
C LEU A 109 5.15 -16.08 -9.60
N THR A 110 5.42 -17.20 -8.92
CA THR A 110 6.79 -17.74 -8.80
C THR A 110 7.21 -18.56 -10.01
N THR A 111 6.31 -19.39 -10.55
CA THR A 111 6.62 -20.32 -11.64
C THR A 111 6.43 -19.70 -13.03
N GLY A 112 5.62 -18.65 -13.14
CA GLY A 112 5.09 -18.21 -14.43
C GLY A 112 4.24 -19.29 -15.08
N PHE A 113 4.22 -19.34 -16.42
CA PHE A 113 3.36 -20.23 -17.21
C PHE A 113 3.35 -21.69 -16.71
N SER A 114 2.15 -22.21 -16.45
CA SER A 114 1.90 -23.61 -16.08
C SER A 114 0.58 -24.09 -16.72
N SER A 115 0.67 -25.03 -17.66
CA SER A 115 -0.50 -25.61 -18.33
C SER A 115 -1.40 -26.39 -17.37
N GLU A 116 -0.81 -27.02 -16.36
CA GLU A 116 -1.51 -27.71 -15.28
C GLU A 116 -2.35 -26.72 -14.44
N LEU A 117 -1.74 -25.63 -13.97
CA LEU A 117 -2.44 -24.61 -13.20
C LEU A 117 -3.54 -23.91 -14.01
N LEU A 118 -3.28 -23.59 -15.28
CA LEU A 118 -4.28 -22.99 -16.17
C LEU A 118 -5.49 -23.90 -16.36
N SER A 119 -5.25 -25.20 -16.54
CA SER A 119 -6.31 -26.18 -16.74
C SER A 119 -7.14 -26.40 -15.48
N ALA A 120 -6.49 -26.38 -14.30
CA ALA A 120 -7.15 -26.55 -13.01
C ALA A 120 -7.87 -25.29 -12.53
N THR A 121 -7.33 -24.10 -12.83
CA THR A 121 -7.81 -22.82 -12.28
C THR A 121 -7.61 -21.68 -13.29
N PRO A 122 -8.53 -21.52 -14.27
CA PRO A 122 -8.41 -20.50 -15.32
C PRO A 122 -8.29 -19.06 -14.82
N THR A 123 -8.81 -18.76 -13.62
CA THR A 123 -8.71 -17.44 -12.97
C THR A 123 -7.27 -17.06 -12.61
N LEU A 124 -6.31 -17.99 -12.66
CA LEU A 124 -4.88 -17.71 -12.46
C LEU A 124 -4.18 -17.17 -13.71
N THR A 125 -4.85 -17.15 -14.87
CA THR A 125 -4.27 -16.68 -16.15
C THR A 125 -3.55 -15.31 -16.04
N PRO A 126 -4.16 -14.25 -15.50
CA PRO A 126 -3.47 -12.96 -15.35
C PRO A 126 -2.27 -13.02 -14.39
N TRP A 127 -2.36 -13.80 -13.30
CA TRP A 127 -1.25 -14.00 -12.35
C TRP A 127 -0.06 -14.74 -12.97
N LEU A 128 -0.32 -15.75 -13.81
CA LEU A 128 0.71 -16.50 -14.53
C LEU A 128 1.42 -15.64 -15.58
N ALA A 129 0.68 -14.74 -16.23
CA ALA A 129 1.25 -13.78 -17.18
C ALA A 129 2.23 -12.83 -16.46
N LEU A 130 1.83 -12.27 -15.31
CA LEU A 130 2.72 -11.44 -14.49
C LEU A 130 3.90 -12.24 -13.93
N GLY A 131 3.68 -13.47 -13.48
CA GLY A 131 4.74 -14.35 -12.98
C GLY A 131 5.80 -14.69 -14.02
N SER A 132 5.39 -14.86 -15.28
CA SER A 132 6.33 -15.09 -16.39
C SER A 132 7.21 -13.87 -16.62
N GLU A 133 6.62 -12.68 -16.65
CA GLU A 133 7.37 -11.42 -16.80
C GLU A 133 8.30 -11.15 -15.60
N MET A 134 7.87 -11.48 -14.37
CA MET A 134 8.73 -11.41 -13.18
C MET A 134 9.95 -12.31 -13.30
N ALA A 135 9.76 -13.58 -13.70
CA ALA A 135 10.84 -14.55 -13.82
C ALA A 135 11.85 -14.20 -14.93
N GLU A 136 11.43 -13.43 -15.94
CA GLU A 136 12.32 -12.92 -16.99
C GLU A 136 13.16 -11.71 -16.52
N ASN A 137 12.65 -10.94 -15.55
CA ASN A 137 13.22 -9.65 -15.17
C ASN A 137 13.95 -9.65 -13.81
N MET A 138 13.67 -10.63 -12.95
CA MET A 138 14.19 -10.72 -11.59
C MET A 138 14.72 -12.11 -11.26
N SER A 139 15.58 -12.21 -10.25
CA SER A 139 16.16 -13.47 -9.81
C SER A 139 15.11 -14.39 -9.19
N PRO A 140 15.30 -15.73 -9.25
CA PRO A 140 14.44 -16.67 -8.56
C PRO A 140 14.34 -16.43 -7.04
N GLN A 141 15.37 -15.81 -6.44
CA GLN A 141 15.38 -15.50 -5.02
C GLN A 141 14.49 -14.30 -4.70
N TRP A 142 14.54 -13.25 -5.52
CA TRP A 142 13.62 -12.13 -5.41
C TRP A 142 12.18 -12.58 -5.62
N CYS A 143 11.89 -13.37 -6.66
CA CYS A 143 10.54 -13.89 -6.92
C CYS A 143 9.99 -14.66 -5.72
N ARG A 144 10.78 -15.56 -5.10
CA ARG A 144 10.35 -16.30 -3.90
C ARG A 144 10.06 -15.40 -2.70
N ARG A 145 10.88 -14.38 -2.45
CA ARG A 145 10.66 -13.43 -1.34
C ARG A 145 9.40 -12.60 -1.58
N PHE A 146 9.27 -12.06 -2.79
CA PHE A 146 8.13 -11.25 -3.19
C PHE A 146 6.82 -12.04 -3.04
N THR A 147 6.77 -13.26 -3.60
CA THR A 147 5.55 -14.07 -3.56
C THR A 147 5.22 -14.56 -2.16
N ALA A 148 6.20 -14.90 -1.33
CA ALA A 148 5.96 -15.22 0.08
C ALA A 148 5.37 -14.04 0.86
N ARG A 149 5.81 -12.80 0.57
CA ARG A 149 5.25 -11.58 1.18
C ARG A 149 3.84 -11.29 0.67
N PHE A 150 3.57 -11.53 -0.61
CA PHE A 150 2.23 -11.40 -1.17
C PHE A 150 1.28 -12.47 -0.64
N GLU A 151 1.75 -13.69 -0.42
CA GLU A 151 1.00 -14.76 0.25
C GLU A 151 0.64 -14.38 1.69
N ALA A 152 1.62 -13.89 2.46
CA ALA A 152 1.40 -13.44 3.83
C ALA A 152 0.39 -12.28 3.90
N TRP A 153 0.44 -11.34 2.94
CA TRP A 153 -0.56 -10.28 2.82
C TRP A 153 -1.97 -10.85 2.61
N GLN A 154 -2.15 -11.80 1.69
CA GLN A 154 -3.45 -12.44 1.43
C GLN A 154 -4.03 -13.11 2.69
N TYR A 155 -3.18 -13.83 3.45
CA TYR A 155 -3.61 -14.40 4.73
C TYR A 155 -3.99 -13.34 5.76
N SER A 156 -3.26 -12.22 5.81
CA SER A 156 -3.60 -11.13 6.74
C SER A 156 -4.97 -10.50 6.45
N VAL A 157 -5.41 -10.46 5.19
CA VAL A 157 -6.77 -9.99 4.83
C VAL A 157 -7.84 -10.95 5.35
N ALA A 158 -7.58 -12.26 5.32
CA ALA A 158 -8.48 -13.25 5.91
C ALA A 158 -8.53 -13.14 7.45
N ASP A 159 -7.40 -12.81 8.09
CA ASP A 159 -7.34 -12.53 9.52
C ASP A 159 -8.14 -11.27 9.88
N GLU A 160 -8.04 -10.20 9.07
CA GLU A 160 -8.83 -8.95 9.24
C GLU A 160 -10.32 -9.21 9.11
N ALA A 161 -10.74 -9.95 8.08
CA ALA A 161 -12.14 -10.34 7.91
C ALA A 161 -12.65 -11.17 9.10
N THR A 162 -11.82 -12.06 9.65
CA THR A 162 -12.17 -12.88 10.82
C THR A 162 -12.29 -12.04 12.09
N LEU A 163 -11.34 -11.13 12.33
CA LEU A 163 -11.37 -10.19 13.44
C LEU A 163 -12.63 -9.31 13.35
N PHE A 164 -12.91 -8.76 12.17
CA PHE A 164 -14.08 -7.93 11.93
C PHE A 164 -15.39 -8.70 12.15
N ARG A 165 -15.50 -9.97 11.75
CA ARG A 165 -16.69 -10.79 12.07
C ARG A 165 -16.85 -11.06 13.57
N ARG A 166 -15.74 -11.21 14.30
CA ARG A 166 -15.76 -11.51 15.74
C ARG A 166 -16.10 -10.29 16.59
N GLU A 167 -15.51 -9.14 16.26
CA GLU A 167 -15.51 -7.94 17.12
C GLU A 167 -16.16 -6.74 16.45
N GLY A 168 -16.40 -6.78 15.15
CA GLY A 168 -16.89 -5.64 14.38
C GLY A 168 -15.97 -4.45 14.52
N LEU A 169 -16.59 -3.28 14.70
CA LEU A 169 -15.87 -2.05 15.01
C LEU A 169 -15.38 -1.99 16.46
N ALA A 170 -15.69 -2.97 17.32
CA ALA A 170 -15.40 -2.90 18.75
C ALA A 170 -13.98 -3.34 19.13
N ALA A 171 -13.17 -3.80 18.17
CA ALA A 171 -11.76 -4.11 18.42
C ALA A 171 -11.03 -2.92 19.08
N ASP A 172 -10.19 -3.22 20.06
CA ASP A 172 -9.31 -2.23 20.67
C ASP A 172 -8.16 -1.84 19.73
N LEU A 173 -7.46 -0.78 20.08
CA LEU A 173 -6.41 -0.20 19.24
C LEU A 173 -5.26 -1.18 18.97
N ASP A 174 -4.84 -1.94 19.98
CA ASP A 174 -3.72 -2.89 19.86
C ASP A 174 -4.08 -4.08 18.97
N THR A 175 -5.30 -4.59 19.10
CA THR A 175 -5.85 -5.67 18.28
C THR A 175 -6.00 -5.21 16.82
N TYR A 176 -6.51 -4.00 16.62
CA TYR A 176 -6.60 -3.39 15.29
C TYR A 176 -5.22 -3.27 14.62
N LEU A 177 -4.23 -2.71 15.32
CA LEU A 177 -2.88 -2.52 14.80
C LEU A 177 -2.19 -3.85 14.45
N THR A 178 -2.43 -4.91 15.24
CA THR A 178 -1.82 -6.23 15.03
C THR A 178 -2.14 -6.80 13.66
N VAL A 179 -3.33 -6.51 13.11
CA VAL A 179 -3.73 -6.99 11.78
C VAL A 179 -3.46 -5.94 10.71
N ARG A 180 -3.86 -4.69 10.97
CA ARG A 180 -3.85 -3.61 9.96
C ARG A 180 -2.46 -3.29 9.42
N LEU A 181 -1.41 -3.43 10.25
CA LEU A 181 -0.03 -3.22 9.82
C LEU A 181 0.44 -4.19 8.72
N HIS A 182 -0.24 -5.34 8.59
CA HIS A 182 0.03 -6.35 7.57
C HIS A 182 -0.90 -6.21 6.36
N THR A 183 -2.17 -5.83 6.56
CA THR A 183 -3.16 -5.74 5.46
C THR A 183 -2.93 -4.59 4.50
N LEU A 184 -2.13 -3.58 4.85
CA LEU A 184 -1.73 -2.53 3.90
C LEU A 184 -0.81 -3.00 2.78
N GLY A 185 -0.20 -4.19 2.88
CA GLY A 185 0.64 -4.73 1.80
C GLY A 185 1.96 -3.99 1.58
N MET A 186 2.39 -3.15 2.51
CA MET A 186 3.58 -2.30 2.32
C MET A 186 4.88 -3.07 2.09
N TYR A 187 4.97 -4.31 2.54
CA TYR A 187 6.14 -5.16 2.27
C TYR A 187 6.24 -5.51 0.78
N VAL A 188 5.09 -5.76 0.14
CA VAL A 188 4.98 -6.06 -1.30
C VAL A 188 5.28 -4.80 -2.11
N ALA A 189 4.70 -3.66 -1.73
CA ALA A 189 4.98 -2.38 -2.37
C ALA A 189 6.46 -1.99 -2.28
N THR A 190 7.10 -2.23 -1.13
CA THR A 190 8.54 -1.97 -0.93
C THR A 190 9.40 -2.85 -1.83
N ASP A 191 9.03 -4.10 -2.06
CA ASP A 191 9.79 -5.01 -2.92
C ASP A 191 9.74 -4.61 -4.40
N MET A 192 8.67 -3.92 -4.81
CA MET A 192 8.56 -3.38 -6.17
C MET A 192 9.60 -2.29 -6.47
N ILE A 193 10.24 -1.67 -5.46
CA ILE A 193 11.37 -0.75 -5.68
C ILE A 193 12.52 -1.46 -6.43
N GLU A 194 12.85 -2.70 -6.03
CA GLU A 194 13.89 -3.49 -6.69
C GLU A 194 13.48 -3.86 -8.12
N TYR A 195 12.19 -4.20 -8.31
CA TYR A 195 11.64 -4.49 -9.64
C TYR A 195 11.69 -3.26 -10.54
N THR A 196 11.23 -2.09 -10.08
CA THR A 196 11.15 -0.88 -10.91
C THR A 196 12.52 -0.33 -11.28
N LEU A 197 13.55 -0.64 -10.50
CA LEU A 197 14.94 -0.28 -10.78
C LEU A 197 15.74 -1.37 -11.50
N GLY A 198 15.22 -2.60 -11.59
CA GLY A 198 15.97 -3.74 -12.10
C GLY A 198 17.24 -4.03 -11.29
N ARG A 199 17.20 -3.73 -9.98
CA ARG A 199 18.34 -3.81 -9.07
C ARG A 199 17.88 -4.44 -7.76
N GLU A 200 18.44 -5.60 -7.43
CA GLU A 200 18.12 -6.33 -6.20
C GLU A 200 19.06 -5.98 -5.06
N LEU A 201 18.53 -5.95 -3.85
CA LEU A 201 19.35 -5.97 -2.64
C LEU A 201 19.92 -7.39 -2.42
N PRO A 202 21.18 -7.50 -1.96
CA PRO A 202 21.73 -8.79 -1.54
C PRO A 202 20.86 -9.44 -0.44
N PRO A 203 20.62 -10.76 -0.48
CA PRO A 203 19.71 -11.44 0.44
C PRO A 203 20.06 -11.27 1.92
N GLU A 204 21.35 -11.19 2.24
CA GLU A 204 21.88 -10.97 3.58
C GLU A 204 21.46 -9.63 4.18
N VAL A 205 21.04 -8.65 3.35
CA VAL A 205 20.47 -7.39 3.82
C VAL A 205 19.21 -7.63 4.63
N PHE A 206 18.38 -8.60 4.25
CA PHE A 206 17.10 -8.85 4.91
C PHE A 206 17.23 -9.60 6.25
N ALA A 207 18.42 -10.10 6.59
CA ALA A 207 18.70 -10.65 7.93
C ALA A 207 19.07 -9.56 8.95
N ASP A 208 19.30 -8.33 8.50
CA ASP A 208 19.66 -7.20 9.35
C ASP A 208 18.42 -6.73 10.16
N PRO A 209 18.51 -6.67 11.51
CA PRO A 209 17.40 -6.22 12.34
C PRO A 209 16.99 -4.78 12.03
N ASP A 210 17.92 -3.92 11.59
CA ASP A 210 17.60 -2.53 11.25
C ASP A 210 16.80 -2.46 9.95
N VAL A 211 17.05 -3.35 8.98
CA VAL A 211 16.22 -3.45 7.76
C VAL A 211 14.82 -3.96 8.12
N THR A 212 14.72 -4.95 9.01
CA THR A 212 13.44 -5.43 9.52
C THR A 212 12.67 -4.29 10.21
N GLU A 213 13.36 -3.45 10.97
CA GLU A 213 12.78 -2.27 11.60
C GLU A 213 12.31 -1.24 10.58
N ILE A 214 13.08 -0.97 9.51
CA ILE A 214 12.64 -0.11 8.41
C ILE A 214 11.31 -0.59 7.82
N TYR A 215 11.18 -1.88 7.48
CA TYR A 215 9.91 -2.42 6.95
C TYR A 215 8.71 -2.20 7.90
N ARG A 216 8.91 -2.35 9.22
CA ARG A 216 7.85 -2.06 10.21
C ARG A 216 7.48 -0.58 10.24
N LEU A 217 8.47 0.32 10.15
CA LEU A 217 8.26 1.76 10.12
C LEU A 217 7.55 2.20 8.84
N ILE A 218 7.86 1.59 7.69
CA ILE A 218 7.14 1.82 6.43
C ILE A 218 5.65 1.49 6.62
N SER A 219 5.32 0.29 7.12
CA SER A 219 3.93 -0.10 7.38
C SER A 219 3.21 0.88 8.31
N ALA A 220 3.85 1.31 9.40
CA ALA A 220 3.25 2.22 10.38
C ALA A 220 3.02 3.63 9.81
N LEU A 221 3.98 4.18 9.07
CA LEU A 221 3.85 5.50 8.42
C LEU A 221 2.72 5.49 7.39
N CYS A 222 2.73 4.52 6.48
CA CYS A 222 1.70 4.41 5.45
C CYS A 222 0.31 4.09 6.04
N LEU A 223 0.26 3.41 7.19
CA LEU A 223 -0.98 3.21 7.94
C LEU A 223 -1.56 4.53 8.44
N VAL A 224 -0.76 5.33 9.14
CA VAL A 224 -1.23 6.63 9.63
C VAL A 224 -1.72 7.50 8.46
N ASP A 225 -0.98 7.54 7.36
CA ASP A 225 -1.39 8.28 6.15
C ASP A 225 -2.71 7.78 5.58
N ASN A 226 -2.82 6.48 5.30
CA ASN A 226 -4.00 5.88 4.68
C ASN A 226 -5.25 6.13 5.54
N ASP A 227 -5.18 5.85 6.83
CA ASP A 227 -6.33 5.91 7.72
C ASP A 227 -6.78 7.34 8.00
N LEU A 228 -5.86 8.30 8.04
CA LEU A 228 -6.22 9.72 8.09
C LEU A 228 -7.02 10.10 6.84
N HIS A 229 -6.55 9.72 5.64
CA HIS A 229 -7.24 10.00 4.37
C HIS A 229 -8.54 9.19 4.16
N CYS A 230 -8.78 8.14 4.95
CA CYS A 230 -9.93 7.26 4.80
C CYS A 230 -11.06 7.46 5.83
N ILE A 231 -10.94 8.37 6.80
CA ILE A 231 -11.90 8.53 7.92
C ILE A 231 -13.37 8.47 7.47
N THR A 232 -13.75 9.30 6.48
CA THR A 232 -15.14 9.37 6.01
C THR A 232 -15.53 8.14 5.18
N LYS A 233 -14.63 7.66 4.32
CA LYS A 233 -14.83 6.48 3.48
C LYS A 233 -15.10 5.26 4.35
N ASP A 234 -14.21 5.00 5.31
CA ASP A 234 -14.29 3.85 6.20
C ASP A 234 -15.54 3.93 7.09
N ARG A 235 -15.91 5.11 7.59
CA ARG A 235 -17.15 5.25 8.36
C ARG A 235 -18.39 4.93 7.54
N VAL A 236 -18.49 5.45 6.32
CA VAL A 236 -19.65 5.20 5.44
C VAL A 236 -19.75 3.71 5.10
N ALA A 237 -18.61 3.05 4.90
CA ALA A 237 -18.54 1.62 4.64
C ALA A 237 -18.69 0.75 5.90
N GLY A 238 -18.59 1.33 7.10
CA GLY A 238 -18.62 0.60 8.37
C GLY A 238 -17.34 -0.19 8.65
N PHE A 239 -16.20 0.23 8.10
CA PHE A 239 -14.90 -0.40 8.30
C PHE A 239 -14.13 0.19 9.50
N PRO A 240 -13.26 -0.61 10.15
CA PRO A 240 -12.40 -0.13 11.22
C PRO A 240 -11.37 0.89 10.71
N ASN A 241 -11.13 1.92 11.51
CA ASN A 241 -10.18 2.99 11.19
C ASN A 241 -9.45 3.45 12.46
N LEU A 242 -8.15 3.70 12.34
CA LEU A 242 -7.23 4.07 13.39
C LEU A 242 -7.67 5.29 14.20
N VAL A 243 -8.27 6.30 13.54
CA VAL A 243 -8.78 7.50 14.22
C VAL A 243 -9.92 7.14 15.16
N SER A 244 -10.88 6.36 14.67
CA SER A 244 -12.04 5.93 15.45
C SER A 244 -11.67 4.95 16.57
N ALA A 245 -10.71 4.07 16.32
CA ALA A 245 -10.17 3.14 17.32
C ALA A 245 -9.44 3.91 18.44
N THR A 246 -8.59 4.87 18.08
CA THR A 246 -7.88 5.75 19.03
C THR A 246 -8.86 6.58 19.86
N ALA A 247 -9.89 7.16 19.23
CA ALA A 247 -10.92 7.94 19.92
C ALA A 247 -11.63 7.11 20.99
N ARG A 248 -12.02 5.89 20.66
CA ARG A 248 -12.70 4.97 21.58
C ARG A 248 -11.80 4.52 22.73
N ASP A 249 -10.61 4.04 22.40
CA ASP A 249 -9.64 3.48 23.36
C ASP A 249 -9.18 4.52 24.38
N ARG A 250 -8.96 5.77 23.92
CA ARG A 250 -8.40 6.85 24.75
C ARG A 250 -9.44 7.82 25.30
N GLY A 251 -10.72 7.65 24.97
CA GLY A 251 -11.78 8.59 25.34
C GLY A 251 -11.57 10.00 24.77
N LEU A 252 -11.04 10.09 23.54
CA LEU A 252 -10.74 11.33 22.83
C LEU A 252 -11.79 11.62 21.76
N SER A 253 -11.92 12.88 21.36
CA SER A 253 -12.59 13.22 20.09
C SER A 253 -11.76 12.76 18.90
N GLU A 254 -12.38 12.59 17.72
CA GLU A 254 -11.63 12.24 16.50
C GLU A 254 -10.61 13.31 16.09
N VAL A 255 -10.89 14.59 16.35
CA VAL A 255 -9.91 15.68 16.12
C VAL A 255 -8.68 15.52 17.02
N GLN A 256 -8.89 15.24 18.32
CA GLN A 256 -7.79 14.97 19.24
C GLN A 256 -7.03 13.70 18.87
N SER A 257 -7.75 12.69 18.36
CA SER A 257 -7.16 11.44 17.89
C SER A 257 -6.28 11.66 16.67
N CYS A 258 -6.72 12.46 15.69
CA CYS A 258 -5.89 12.87 14.56
C CYS A 258 -4.61 13.57 15.04
N ALA A 259 -4.70 14.49 16.00
CA ALA A 259 -3.51 15.15 16.56
C ALA A 259 -2.55 14.16 17.24
N ARG A 260 -3.07 13.16 17.96
CA ARG A 260 -2.23 12.09 18.55
C ARG A 260 -1.56 11.20 17.51
N LEU A 261 -2.25 10.92 16.41
CA LEU A 261 -1.68 10.14 15.31
C LEU A 261 -0.60 10.93 14.57
N LEU A 262 -0.73 12.25 14.46
CA LEU A 262 0.36 13.12 13.96
C LEU A 262 1.56 13.13 14.91
N ASP A 263 1.35 13.23 16.23
CA ASP A 263 2.45 13.10 17.21
C ASP A 263 3.18 11.77 17.05
N TRP A 264 2.45 10.68 16.78
CA TRP A 264 3.02 9.35 16.56
C TRP A 264 3.74 9.26 15.21
N HIS A 265 3.15 9.80 14.15
CA HIS A 265 3.77 9.92 12.83
C HIS A 265 5.14 10.61 12.90
N ASP A 266 5.24 11.74 13.59
CA ASP A 266 6.50 12.49 13.71
C ASP A 266 7.58 11.69 14.47
N GLN A 267 7.16 10.89 15.45
CA GLN A 267 8.05 9.96 16.15
C GLN A 267 8.51 8.82 15.22
N LEU A 268 7.61 8.29 14.38
CA LEU A 268 7.94 7.26 13.39
C LEU A 268 8.95 7.79 12.36
N VAL A 269 8.75 9.00 11.82
CA VAL A 269 9.72 9.65 10.91
C VAL A 269 11.08 9.82 11.59
N SER A 270 11.09 10.35 12.82
CA SER A 270 12.31 10.54 13.59
C SER A 270 13.04 9.22 13.86
N ARG A 271 12.29 8.15 14.15
CA ARG A 271 12.83 6.80 14.33
C ARG A 271 13.40 6.27 13.02
N PHE A 272 12.67 6.39 11.91
CA PHE A 272 13.11 5.96 10.59
C PHE A 272 14.47 6.57 10.24
N MET A 273 14.60 7.90 10.34
CA MET A 273 15.86 8.59 10.03
C MET A 273 17.02 8.14 10.95
N SER A 274 16.72 7.77 12.20
CA SER A 274 17.73 7.23 13.13
C SER A 274 18.20 5.83 12.70
N VAL A 275 17.29 4.93 12.35
CA VAL A 275 17.61 3.59 11.84
C VAL A 275 18.36 3.68 10.51
N GLU A 276 17.89 4.53 9.61
CA GLU A 276 18.51 4.79 8.31
C GLU A 276 19.97 5.24 8.48
N ARG A 277 20.24 6.17 9.40
CA ARG A 277 21.60 6.63 9.69
C ARG A 277 22.50 5.50 10.18
N ARG A 278 21.97 4.61 11.03
CA ARG A 278 22.71 3.41 11.48
C ARG A 278 23.03 2.52 10.30
N LEU A 279 22.04 2.15 9.49
CA LEU A 279 22.21 1.29 8.31
C LEU A 279 23.27 1.83 7.34
N ARG A 280 23.18 3.12 6.99
CA ARG A 280 24.17 3.76 6.10
C ARG A 280 25.58 3.77 6.68
N SER A 281 25.71 3.77 8.01
CA SER A 281 27.00 3.75 8.70
C SER A 281 27.57 2.34 8.93
N SER A 282 26.70 1.34 9.14
CA SER A 282 27.11 -0.03 9.47
C SER A 282 27.28 -0.91 8.24
N ARG A 283 26.54 -0.64 7.16
CA ARG A 283 26.56 -1.40 5.90
C ARG A 283 27.36 -0.67 4.84
N THR A 284 28.66 -0.49 5.09
CA THR A 284 29.57 0.11 4.10
C THR A 284 29.98 -0.87 2.98
N ASP A 285 29.70 -2.16 3.18
CA ASP A 285 29.94 -3.25 2.24
C ASP A 285 28.91 -3.29 1.10
N ILE A 286 27.70 -2.78 1.34
CA ILE A 286 26.58 -2.79 0.40
C ILE A 286 26.02 -1.37 0.26
N ASP A 287 25.94 -0.88 -0.97
CA ASP A 287 25.21 0.35 -1.26
C ASP A 287 23.71 0.13 -1.03
N ILE A 288 23.24 0.35 0.21
CA ILE A 288 21.82 0.35 0.60
C ILE A 288 21.16 1.73 0.39
N GLY A 289 21.97 2.76 0.11
CA GLY A 289 21.53 4.14 0.09
C GLY A 289 20.47 4.42 -0.98
N TRP A 290 20.65 3.87 -2.18
CA TRP A 290 19.67 4.01 -3.26
C TRP A 290 18.29 3.43 -2.88
N TRP A 291 18.26 2.33 -2.12
CA TRP A 291 17.03 1.66 -1.73
C TRP A 291 16.29 2.50 -0.70
N LEU A 292 17.02 3.01 0.32
CA LEU A 292 16.46 3.92 1.32
C LEU A 292 15.92 5.21 0.69
N ASP A 293 16.63 5.79 -0.27
CA ASP A 293 16.15 6.96 -1.01
C ASP A 293 14.84 6.66 -1.75
N CYS A 294 14.72 5.48 -2.36
CA CYS A 294 13.49 5.07 -3.05
C CYS A 294 12.35 4.73 -2.09
N VAL A 295 12.64 4.20 -0.90
CA VAL A 295 11.64 4.02 0.17
C VAL A 295 11.04 5.37 0.57
N HIS A 296 11.85 6.42 0.68
CA HIS A 296 11.34 7.77 0.95
C HIS A 296 10.38 8.27 -0.15
N PHE A 297 10.76 8.10 -1.42
CA PHE A 297 9.92 8.47 -2.55
C PHE A 297 8.63 7.66 -2.59
N MET A 298 8.69 6.38 -2.24
CA MET A 298 7.51 5.51 -2.17
C MET A 298 6.53 6.00 -1.10
N ILE A 299 6.99 6.22 0.14
CA ILE A 299 6.14 6.67 1.26
C ILE A 299 5.47 7.99 0.89
N THR A 300 6.26 9.00 0.49
CA THR A 300 5.70 10.33 0.18
C THR A 300 4.86 10.35 -1.09
N GLY A 301 5.23 9.54 -2.08
CA GLY A 301 4.47 9.38 -3.32
C GLY A 301 3.09 8.77 -3.08
N LEU A 302 3.00 7.76 -2.21
CA LEU A 302 1.72 7.17 -1.78
C LEU A 302 0.90 8.14 -0.94
N CYS A 303 1.52 8.90 -0.03
CA CYS A 303 0.84 9.98 0.71
C CYS A 303 0.23 11.02 -0.24
N LEU A 304 0.97 11.44 -1.26
CA LEU A 304 0.48 12.35 -2.31
C LEU A 304 -0.64 11.72 -3.15
N TRP A 305 -0.60 10.42 -3.41
CA TRP A 305 -1.68 9.71 -4.09
C TRP A 305 -2.95 9.64 -3.23
N HIS A 306 -2.85 9.26 -1.95
CA HIS A 306 -3.97 9.27 -1.00
C HIS A 306 -4.67 10.63 -0.92
N ARG A 307 -3.93 11.73 -1.10
CA ARG A 307 -4.50 13.08 -1.11
C ARG A 307 -5.29 13.41 -2.38
N ASN A 308 -4.85 12.93 -3.54
CA ASN A 308 -5.32 13.42 -4.84
C ASN A 308 -6.22 12.44 -5.59
N ALA A 309 -6.12 11.14 -5.31
CA ALA A 309 -6.90 10.15 -6.03
C ALA A 309 -8.40 10.36 -5.76
N PRO A 310 -9.28 10.24 -6.78
CA PRO A 310 -10.72 10.45 -6.63
C PRO A 310 -11.39 9.58 -5.56
N ARG A 311 -10.77 8.44 -5.21
CA ARG A 311 -11.18 7.53 -4.15
C ARG A 311 -11.19 8.17 -2.76
N TYR A 312 -10.41 9.24 -2.53
CA TYR A 312 -10.26 9.88 -1.22
C TYR A 312 -10.83 11.30 -1.19
N GLN A 313 -11.26 11.73 -0.01
CA GLN A 313 -11.74 13.09 0.23
C GLN A 313 -10.66 13.91 0.95
N VAL A 314 -10.49 15.17 0.55
CA VAL A 314 -9.56 16.10 1.24
C VAL A 314 -10.18 16.64 2.54
N GLU A 315 -11.51 16.68 2.60
CA GLU A 315 -12.27 17.09 3.78
C GLU A 315 -13.10 15.93 4.32
N HIS A 316 -13.04 15.75 5.63
CA HIS A 316 -13.77 14.72 6.35
C HIS A 316 -14.71 15.35 7.37
N ARG A 317 -15.81 14.66 7.66
CA ARG A 317 -16.70 15.01 8.78
C ARG A 317 -16.52 14.01 9.90
N THR A 318 -16.18 14.51 11.10
CA THR A 318 -15.99 13.65 12.28
C THR A 318 -17.32 13.11 12.81
N ALA A 319 -17.25 12.12 13.70
CA ALA A 319 -18.44 11.56 14.34
C ALA A 319 -19.20 12.62 15.16
N GLU A 320 -18.46 13.60 15.69
CA GLU A 320 -18.99 14.76 16.42
C GLU A 320 -19.44 15.90 15.49
N GLY A 321 -19.41 15.71 14.17
CA GLY A 321 -19.88 16.67 13.17
C GLY A 321 -18.89 17.78 12.80
N ARG A 322 -17.66 17.75 13.33
CA ARG A 322 -16.59 18.71 13.00
C ARG A 322 -16.05 18.44 11.60
N ARG A 323 -15.55 19.48 10.92
CA ARG A 323 -14.83 19.31 9.65
C ARG A 323 -13.33 19.21 9.92
N ILE A 324 -12.69 18.23 9.29
CA ILE A 324 -11.24 18.05 9.24
C ILE A 324 -10.81 18.23 7.79
N ARG A 325 -9.70 18.93 7.56
CA ARG A 325 -9.06 19.03 6.24
C ARG A 325 -7.64 18.51 6.35
N LEU A 326 -7.29 17.53 5.54
CA LEU A 326 -5.91 17.04 5.46
C LEU A 326 -5.10 17.91 4.53
N VAL A 327 -3.92 18.32 5.01
CA VAL A 327 -2.97 19.09 4.23
C VAL A 327 -1.60 18.42 4.32
N LEU A 328 -0.90 18.33 3.19
CA LEU A 328 0.50 17.92 3.21
C LEU A 328 1.34 19.17 3.49
N GLY A 329 2.02 19.18 4.61
CA GLY A 329 2.97 20.22 4.99
C GLY A 329 4.26 20.12 4.21
N SER A 330 4.93 21.27 4.04
CA SER A 330 6.25 21.39 3.43
C SER A 330 7.36 21.37 4.47
#